data_AF-A0A2A5HP56-F1
#
_entry.id   AF-A0A2A5HP56-F1
#
_cell.length_a   1.000
_cell.length_b   1.000
_cell.length_c   1.000
_cell.angle_alpha   90.00
_cell.angle_beta   90.00
_cell.angle_gamma   90.00
#
_symmetry.space_group_name_H-M   'P 1'
#
loop_
_entity.id
_entity.type
_entity.pdbx_description
1 polymer ?
#
loop_
_entity_poly.entity_id
_entity_poly.type
_entity_poly.pdbx_seq_one_letter_code
_entity_poly.pdbx_strand_id
1 'polypeptide(L)'
;MEFKNQINCTGRDGEERIFKYHLKESEENGQKKWIFMVVPENMQFNEWFELSVLDLNGNEGKVVMMNHHKRPEYIAMGIPERLIEEANIQLDLTIKSSSNKLGVGEYRTPNAEKVWERLVERDLAEYNDETDEYTYIPSLKN
;
A
#
# COMPACT_ATOMS: atom_id res chain seq x y z
N MET A 1 4.80 -16.97 11.36
CA MET A 1 4.21 -15.71 10.87
C MET A 1 2.71 -15.84 11.07
N GLU A 2 2.10 -14.94 11.84
CA GLU A 2 0.66 -15.00 12.15
C GLU A 2 -0.08 -13.87 11.43
N PHE A 3 -1.05 -14.25 10.60
CA PHE A 3 -1.92 -13.33 9.85
C PHE A 3 -3.20 -13.08 10.65
N LYS A 4 -3.08 -12.21 11.66
CA LYS A 4 -4.15 -11.96 12.65
C LYS A 4 -5.08 -10.79 12.29
N ASN A 5 -4.63 -9.89 11.43
CA ASN A 5 -5.40 -8.72 11.03
C ASN A 5 -6.14 -9.02 9.72
N GLN A 6 -7.26 -8.33 9.48
CA GLN A 6 -8.10 -8.52 8.30
C GLN A 6 -8.37 -7.19 7.60
N ILE A 7 -8.49 -7.25 6.28
CA ILE A 7 -8.97 -6.16 5.44
C ILE A 7 -10.03 -6.68 4.48
N ASN A 8 -11.07 -5.89 4.26
CA ASN A 8 -12.08 -6.15 3.25
C ASN A 8 -11.70 -5.37 1.99
N CYS A 9 -11.59 -6.07 0.87
CA CYS A 9 -11.20 -5.46 -0.39
C CYS A 9 -12.28 -5.71 -1.44
N THR A 10 -12.70 -4.66 -2.15
CA THR A 10 -13.64 -4.77 -3.26
C THR A 10 -12.87 -5.01 -4.55
N GLY A 11 -13.15 -6.15 -5.19
CA GLY A 11 -12.60 -6.47 -6.50
C GLY A 11 -13.21 -5.62 -7.62
N ARG A 12 -12.59 -5.64 -8.80
CA ARG A 12 -13.12 -4.97 -10.00
C ARG A 12 -14.48 -5.52 -10.42
N ASP A 13 -14.79 -6.76 -10.06
CA ASP A 13 -16.10 -7.38 -10.24
C ASP A 13 -17.18 -6.84 -9.28
N GLY A 14 -16.80 -5.97 -8.34
CA GLY A 14 -17.69 -5.43 -7.31
C GLY A 14 -17.88 -6.36 -6.13
N GLU A 15 -17.26 -7.55 -6.12
CA GLU A 15 -17.35 -8.47 -5.00
C GLU A 15 -16.37 -8.11 -3.90
N GLU A 16 -16.86 -8.10 -2.65
CA GLU A 16 -16.02 -7.94 -1.47
C GLU A 16 -15.40 -9.27 -1.06
N ARG A 17 -14.11 -9.24 -0.75
CA ARG A 17 -13.34 -10.39 -0.29
C ARG A 17 -12.51 -10.04 0.92
N ILE A 18 -12.41 -10.98 1.85
CA ILE A 18 -11.63 -10.85 3.07
C ILE A 18 -10.21 -11.35 2.81
N PHE A 19 -9.24 -10.49 3.09
CA PHE A 19 -7.83 -10.85 3.14
C PHE A 19 -7.32 -10.71 4.56
N LYS A 20 -6.33 -11.54 4.90
CA LYS A 20 -5.61 -11.43 6.16
C LYS A 20 -4.23 -10.85 5.90
N TYR A 21 -3.72 -10.06 6.83
CA TYR A 21 -2.38 -9.51 6.72
C TYR A 21 -1.54 -9.70 7.98
N HIS A 22 -0.23 -9.76 7.75
CA HIS A 22 0.81 -9.68 8.76
C HIS A 22 1.62 -8.42 8.52
N LEU A 23 1.83 -7.62 9.57
CA LEU A 23 2.68 -6.45 9.55
C LEU A 23 4.02 -6.81 10.19
N LYS A 24 5.10 -6.65 9.43
CA LYS A 24 6.47 -6.88 9.88
C LYS A 24 7.25 -5.57 9.85
N GLU A 25 8.00 -5.30 10.90
CA GLU A 25 9.02 -4.25 10.88
C GLU A 25 10.37 -4.81 10.40
N SER A 26 11.10 -3.99 9.67
CA SER A 26 12.43 -4.25 9.12
C SER A 26 13.21 -2.93 9.00
N GLU A 27 14.45 -3.03 8.50
CA GLU A 27 15.29 -1.87 8.23
C GLU A 27 15.87 -1.98 6.82
N GLU A 28 15.93 -0.87 6.10
CA GLU A 28 16.52 -0.76 4.77
C GLU A 28 17.38 0.51 4.72
N ASN A 29 18.68 0.37 4.47
CA ASN A 29 19.64 1.48 4.45
C ASN A 29 19.63 2.37 5.71
N GLY A 30 19.41 1.77 6.90
CA GLY A 30 19.33 2.50 8.17
C GLY A 30 17.99 3.22 8.41
N GLN A 31 17.01 3.05 7.53
CA GLN A 31 15.66 3.58 7.68
C GLN A 31 14.69 2.48 8.08
N LYS A 32 13.77 2.81 9.00
CA LYS A 32 12.71 1.89 9.42
C LYS A 32 11.77 1.60 8.25
N LYS A 33 11.40 0.33 8.08
CA LYS A 33 10.54 -0.14 6.99
C LYS A 33 9.48 -1.09 7.51
N TRP A 34 8.24 -0.86 7.13
CA TRP A 34 7.11 -1.72 7.43
C TRP A 34 6.70 -2.50 6.19
N ILE A 35 6.48 -3.80 6.35
CA ILE A 35 6.10 -4.72 5.28
C ILE A 35 4.74 -5.33 5.63
N PHE A 36 3.72 -4.96 4.85
CA PHE A 36 2.40 -5.59 4.86
C PHE A 36 2.42 -6.80 3.93
N MET A 37 2.29 -7.98 4.50
CA MET A 37 2.16 -9.24 3.77
C MET A 37 0.70 -9.68 3.82
N VAL A 38 0.06 -9.87 2.68
CA VAL A 38 -1.37 -10.15 2.56
C VAL A 38 -1.63 -11.48 1.87
N VAL A 39 -2.55 -12.26 2.43
CA VAL A 39 -2.99 -13.57 1.92
C VAL A 39 -4.51 -13.66 1.93
N PRO A 40 -5.13 -14.48 1.06
CA PRO A 40 -6.57 -14.72 1.11
C PRO A 40 -6.94 -15.46 2.40
N GLU A 41 -8.10 -15.17 2.98
CA GLU A 41 -8.51 -15.74 4.27
C GLU A 41 -8.56 -17.28 4.31
N ASN A 42 -8.98 -17.90 3.20
CA ASN A 42 -9.34 -19.32 3.12
C ASN A 42 -8.38 -20.16 2.25
N MET A 43 -7.15 -19.69 2.00
CA MET A 43 -6.21 -20.37 1.11
C MET A 43 -4.93 -20.76 1.85
N GLN A 44 -4.39 -21.95 1.56
CA GLN A 44 -3.01 -22.26 1.95
C GLN A 44 -2.07 -21.41 1.09
N PHE A 45 -1.23 -20.61 1.75
CA PHE A 45 -0.40 -19.60 1.10
C PHE A 45 1.07 -20.04 1.06
N ASN A 46 1.63 -20.03 -0.16
CA ASN A 46 3.08 -20.15 -0.37
C ASN A 46 3.72 -18.80 -0.73
N GLU A 47 2.91 -17.82 -1.12
CA GLU A 47 3.30 -16.45 -1.47
C GLU A 47 2.22 -15.46 -1.00
N TRP A 48 2.61 -14.22 -0.79
CA TRP A 48 1.76 -13.13 -0.32
C TRP A 48 1.83 -11.94 -1.27
N PHE A 49 0.81 -11.10 -1.26
CA PHE A 49 0.93 -9.74 -1.76
C PHE A 49 1.76 -8.91 -0.77
N GLU A 50 2.68 -8.09 -1.27
CA GLU A 50 3.53 -7.22 -0.45
C GLU A 50 3.25 -5.75 -0.75
N LEU A 51 3.02 -4.97 0.31
CA LEU A 51 3.18 -3.52 0.30
C LEU A 51 4.22 -3.11 1.35
N SER A 52 5.24 -2.36 0.94
CA SER A 52 6.28 -1.87 1.84
C SER A 52 6.22 -0.36 1.99
N VAL A 53 6.30 0.13 3.23
CA VAL A 53 6.35 1.55 3.59
C VAL A 53 7.66 1.86 4.30
N LEU A 54 8.40 2.84 3.80
CA LEU A 54 9.63 3.35 4.42
C LEU A 54 9.31 4.57 5.29
N ASP A 55 9.88 4.62 6.49
CA ASP A 55 9.81 5.80 7.35
C ASP A 55 10.73 6.90 6.81
N LEU A 56 10.19 8.08 6.57
CA LEU A 56 10.98 9.24 6.14
C LEU A 56 11.54 10.02 7.33
N ASN A 57 10.76 10.17 8.40
CA ASN A 57 11.01 11.16 9.47
C ASN A 57 10.13 10.97 10.74
N GLY A 58 9.42 9.85 10.86
CA GLY A 58 8.55 9.53 11.98
C GLY A 58 7.12 10.06 11.90
N ASN A 59 6.77 10.85 10.87
CA ASN A 59 5.38 11.28 10.61
C ASN A 59 4.92 11.04 9.16
N GLU A 60 5.86 10.76 8.25
CA GLU A 60 5.58 10.44 6.85
C GLU A 60 6.14 9.06 6.50
N GLY A 61 5.30 8.27 5.84
CA GLY A 61 5.65 6.97 5.28
C GLY A 61 5.60 7.01 3.77
N LYS A 62 6.58 6.42 3.09
CA LYS A 62 6.63 6.33 1.62
C LYS A 62 6.42 4.90 1.15
N VAL A 63 5.46 4.67 0.25
CA VAL A 63 5.28 3.36 -0.36
C VAL A 63 6.37 3.10 -1.38
N VAL A 64 7.25 2.16 -1.07
CA VAL A 64 8.43 1.80 -1.89
C VAL A 64 8.28 0.47 -2.62
N MET A 65 7.28 -0.35 -2.25
CA MET A 65 6.98 -1.60 -2.95
C MET A 65 5.48 -1.88 -2.99
N MET A 66 5.01 -2.36 -4.14
CA MET A 66 3.72 -3.03 -4.30
C MET A 66 3.93 -4.23 -5.22
N ASN A 67 3.82 -5.45 -4.70
CA ASN A 67 4.09 -6.65 -5.49
C ASN A 67 3.07 -7.74 -5.20
N HIS A 68 2.48 -8.28 -6.27
CA HIS A 68 1.54 -9.39 -6.20
C HIS A 68 2.13 -10.69 -6.76
N HIS A 69 3.43 -10.71 -7.11
CA HIS A 69 4.16 -11.88 -7.60
C HIS A 69 3.50 -12.60 -8.80
N LYS A 70 2.71 -11.86 -9.60
CA LYS A 70 1.91 -12.40 -10.73
C LYS A 70 0.88 -13.45 -10.30
N ARG A 71 0.52 -13.48 -9.01
CA ARG A 71 -0.48 -14.38 -8.45
C ARG A 71 -1.89 -13.89 -8.76
N PRO A 72 -2.71 -14.67 -9.49
CA PRO A 72 -4.05 -14.24 -9.90
C PRO A 72 -4.97 -13.83 -8.76
N GLU A 73 -4.85 -14.47 -7.60
CA GLU A 73 -5.65 -14.23 -6.40
C GLU A 73 -5.53 -12.80 -5.83
N TYR A 74 -4.52 -12.03 -6.26
CA TYR A 74 -4.27 -10.66 -5.81
C TYR A 74 -4.54 -9.61 -6.90
N ILE A 75 -4.82 -10.03 -8.14
CA ILE A 75 -4.96 -9.10 -9.27
C ILE A 75 -6.37 -8.50 -9.27
N ALA A 76 -6.44 -7.18 -9.39
CA ALA A 76 -7.70 -6.43 -9.49
C ALA A 76 -8.65 -6.63 -8.29
N MET A 77 -8.09 -6.89 -7.12
CA MET A 77 -8.83 -7.15 -5.88
C MET A 77 -8.97 -5.92 -4.96
N GLY A 78 -8.45 -4.75 -5.34
CA GLY A 78 -8.48 -3.54 -4.50
C GLY A 78 -7.55 -3.57 -3.28
N ILE A 79 -6.65 -4.57 -3.20
CA ILE A 79 -5.71 -4.74 -2.09
C ILE A 79 -4.78 -3.53 -1.91
N PRO A 80 -4.15 -2.96 -2.96
CA PRO A 80 -3.21 -1.85 -2.78
C PRO A 80 -3.87 -0.62 -2.14
N GLU A 81 -5.04 -0.22 -2.63
CA GLU A 81 -5.79 0.93 -2.12
C GLU A 81 -6.14 0.73 -0.64
N ARG A 82 -6.66 -0.44 -0.29
CA ARG A 82 -7.02 -0.75 1.10
C ARG A 82 -5.80 -0.82 2.01
N LEU A 83 -4.65 -1.29 1.53
CA LEU A 83 -3.41 -1.30 2.32
C LEU A 83 -2.79 0.07 2.49
N ILE A 84 -2.96 1.01 1.57
CA ILE A 84 -2.52 2.40 1.76
C ILE A 84 -3.29 3.03 2.92
N GLU A 85 -4.61 2.85 2.95
CA GLU A 85 -5.45 3.27 4.07
C GLU A 85 -5.04 2.57 5.37
N GLU A 86 -4.87 1.25 5.33
CA GLU A 86 -4.45 0.49 6.51
C GLU A 86 -3.07 0.91 7.02
N ALA A 87 -2.14 1.27 6.13
CA ALA A 87 -0.84 1.82 6.51
C ALA A 87 -0.98 3.17 7.21
N ASN A 88 -1.85 4.06 6.74
CA ASN A 88 -2.13 5.32 7.42
C ASN A 88 -2.69 5.07 8.84
N ILE A 89 -3.62 4.13 8.98
CA ILE A 89 -4.28 3.81 10.26
C ILE A 89 -3.33 3.14 11.25
N GLN A 90 -2.60 2.10 10.81
CA GLN A 90 -1.78 1.26 11.68
C GLN A 90 -0.47 1.92 12.08
N LEU A 91 0.10 2.73 11.18
CA LEU A 91 1.39 3.38 11.41
C LEU A 91 1.24 4.80 11.96
N ASP A 92 0.04 5.39 11.90
CA ASP A 92 -0.22 6.79 12.24
C ASP A 92 0.69 7.75 11.45
N LEU A 93 0.89 7.45 10.16
CA LEU A 93 1.74 8.20 9.24
C LEU A 93 0.95 8.78 8.08
N THR A 94 1.39 9.92 7.58
CA THR A 94 0.96 10.41 6.25
C THR A 94 1.61 9.54 5.18
N ILE A 95 0.81 8.83 4.38
CA ILE A 95 1.33 7.88 3.39
C ILE A 95 1.47 8.55 2.03
N LYS A 96 2.68 8.48 1.46
CA LYS A 96 3.02 9.05 0.16
C LYS A 96 3.45 7.99 -0.84
N SER A 97 3.29 8.26 -2.13
CA SER A 97 3.88 7.44 -3.18
C SER A 97 5.38 7.69 -3.31
N SER A 98 6.08 6.80 -4.00
CA SER A 98 7.35 7.16 -4.62
C SER A 98 7.19 8.21 -5.74
N SER A 99 8.26 8.96 -6.02
CA SER A 99 8.41 9.95 -7.09
C SER A 99 9.23 9.40 -8.26
N ASN A 100 8.93 9.81 -9.49
CA ASN A 100 9.78 9.60 -10.66
C ASN A 100 10.69 10.83 -10.96
N LYS A 101 10.58 11.92 -10.20
CA LYS A 101 11.39 13.14 -10.37
C LYS A 101 12.57 13.27 -9.40
N LEU A 102 12.45 12.74 -8.18
CA LEU A 102 13.29 13.15 -7.05
C LEU A 102 14.64 12.42 -6.88
N GLY A 103 15.03 11.46 -7.73
CA GLY A 103 16.41 10.96 -7.70
C GLY A 103 16.66 9.56 -8.26
N VAL A 104 17.89 9.08 -8.04
CA VAL A 104 18.37 7.75 -8.44
C VAL A 104 17.98 6.73 -7.37
N GLY A 105 17.25 5.68 -7.76
CA GLY A 105 16.88 4.57 -6.88
C GLY A 105 15.43 4.58 -6.39
N GLU A 106 14.70 5.65 -6.66
CA GLU A 106 13.26 5.76 -6.44
C GLU A 106 12.53 5.72 -7.78
N TYR A 107 11.47 4.92 -7.89
CA TYR A 107 10.60 4.91 -9.06
C TYR A 107 9.21 4.40 -8.69
N ARG A 108 8.19 5.01 -9.29
CA ARG A 108 6.82 4.55 -9.25
C ARG A 108 6.49 3.87 -10.58
N THR A 109 6.15 2.58 -10.53
CA THR A 109 5.76 1.86 -11.75
C THR A 109 4.42 2.38 -12.29
N PRO A 110 4.14 2.24 -13.60
CA PRO A 110 2.84 2.62 -14.17
C PRO A 110 1.65 1.89 -13.52
N ASN A 111 1.85 0.68 -13.00
CA ASN A 111 0.79 -0.04 -12.29
C ASN A 111 0.53 0.53 -10.90
N ALA A 112 1.59 0.95 -10.20
CA ALA A 112 1.47 1.64 -8.92
C ALA A 112 0.84 3.03 -9.12
N GLU A 113 1.22 3.76 -10.17
CA GLU A 113 0.61 5.04 -10.52
C GLU A 113 -0.92 4.93 -10.69
N LYS A 114 -1.41 3.93 -11.42
CA LYS A 114 -2.85 3.69 -11.56
C LYS A 114 -3.57 3.46 -10.23
N VAL A 115 -2.90 2.91 -9.21
CA VAL A 115 -3.49 2.77 -7.87
C VAL A 115 -3.73 4.15 -7.27
N TRP A 116 -2.75 5.03 -7.36
CA TRP A 116 -2.84 6.38 -6.83
C TRP A 116 -3.82 7.25 -7.62
N GLU A 117 -3.84 7.16 -8.95
CA GLU A 117 -4.84 7.84 -9.80
C GLU A 117 -6.26 7.48 -9.38
N ARG A 118 -6.55 6.18 -9.12
CA ARG A 118 -7.86 5.75 -8.61
C ARG A 118 -8.18 6.30 -7.23
N LEU A 119 -7.19 6.51 -6.37
CA LEU A 119 -7.40 7.15 -5.07
C LEU A 119 -7.71 8.65 -5.25
N VAL A 120 -7.04 9.33 -6.18
CA VAL A 120 -7.33 10.73 -6.54
C VAL A 120 -8.75 10.85 -7.11
N GLU A 121 -9.15 9.97 -8.03
CA GLU A 121 -10.52 9.93 -8.58
C GLU A 121 -11.62 9.74 -7.53
N ARG A 122 -11.25 9.24 -6.34
CA ARG A 122 -12.16 8.98 -5.22
C ARG A 122 -12.03 10.02 -4.10
N ASP A 123 -11.29 11.11 -4.32
CA ASP A 123 -10.97 12.13 -3.32
C ASP A 123 -10.26 11.56 -2.06
N LEU A 124 -9.51 10.46 -2.24
CA LEU A 124 -8.74 9.79 -1.18
C LEU A 124 -7.24 10.05 -1.29
N ALA A 125 -6.79 10.73 -2.33
CA ALA A 125 -5.41 11.16 -2.47
C ALA A 125 -5.35 12.48 -3.23
N GLU A 126 -4.26 13.21 -3.05
CA GLU A 126 -3.88 14.37 -3.85
C GLU A 126 -2.56 14.11 -4.57
N TYR A 127 -2.41 14.69 -5.76
CA TYR A 127 -1.18 14.62 -6.53
C TYR A 127 -0.47 15.98 -6.53
N ASN A 128 0.83 15.98 -6.25
CA ASN A 128 1.68 17.16 -6.30
C ASN A 128 2.56 17.12 -7.55
N ASP A 129 2.29 18.02 -8.50
CA ASP A 129 3.03 18.13 -9.76
C ASP A 129 4.50 18.53 -9.57
N GLU A 130 4.84 19.30 -8.54
CA GLU A 130 6.21 19.78 -8.31
C GLU A 130 7.10 18.63 -7.85
N THR A 131 6.61 17.81 -6.90
CA THR A 131 7.36 16.68 -6.34
C THR A 131 7.14 15.36 -7.07
N ASP A 132 6.11 15.28 -7.92
CA ASP A 132 5.63 14.05 -8.55
C ASP A 132 5.31 12.96 -7.52
N GLU A 133 4.62 13.35 -6.45
CA GLU A 133 4.19 12.45 -5.38
C GLU A 133 2.69 12.53 -5.18
N TYR A 134 2.08 11.40 -4.86
CA TYR A 134 0.72 11.31 -4.38
C TYR A 134 0.73 11.24 -2.85
N THR A 135 -0.20 11.93 -2.19
CA THR A 135 -0.38 11.88 -0.74
C THR A 135 -1.77 11.36 -0.42
N TYR A 136 -1.86 10.31 0.40
CA TYR A 136 -3.14 9.79 0.88
C TYR A 136 -3.82 10.78 1.82
N ILE A 137 -5.10 11.03 1.61
CA ILE A 137 -5.92 11.89 2.45
C ILE A 137 -6.65 11.01 3.46
N PRO A 138 -6.35 11.13 4.77
CA PRO A 138 -7.06 10.37 5.79
C PRO A 138 -8.54 10.70 5.74
N SER A 139 -9.39 9.68 5.62
CA SER A 139 -10.82 9.87 5.87
C SER A 139 -10.99 10.33 7.31
N LEU A 140 -11.58 11.52 7.52
CA LEU A 140 -11.89 12.02 8.85
C LEU A 140 -12.66 10.93 9.61
N LYS A 141 -12.10 10.48 10.73
CA LYS A 141 -12.80 9.59 11.66
C LYS A 141 -13.99 10.39 12.21
N ASN A 142 -15.19 10.14 11.70
CA ASN A 142 -16.43 10.54 12.36
C ASN A 142 -16.66 9.69 13.60
#